data_AF-A0A8X7SBX5-F1
#
_entry.id   AF-A0A8X7SBX5-F1
#
_cell.length_a   1.000
_cell.length_b   1.000
_cell.length_c   1.000
_cell.angle_alpha   90.00
_cell.angle_beta   90.00
_cell.angle_gamma   90.00
#
_symmetry.space_group_name_H-M   'P 1'
#
loop_
_entity.id
_entity.type
_entity.pdbx_description
1 polymer ?
#
loop_
_entity_poly.entity_id
_entity_poly.type
_entity_poly.pdbx_seq_one_letter_code
_entity_poly.pdbx_strand_id
1 'polypeptide(L)'
;MRTAALPTFRKLYGKIETDLENGHTIHVTLHNNYNTYSFSGKKNLVLSTTSWLGGKSDFLGIAYLTVGGICFFLALTCTMMYLVKPRRLGDPSYLSWNRNPGGR
;
A
#
# COMPACT_ATOMS: atom_id res chain seq x y z
N MET A 1 20.92 3.52 19.92
CA MET A 1 19.81 4.44 19.55
C MET A 1 19.40 4.15 18.11
N ARG A 2 18.09 4.00 17.82
CA ARG A 2 17.59 3.78 16.45
C ARG A 2 17.08 5.11 15.89
N THR A 3 17.73 5.66 14.87
CA THR A 3 17.28 6.88 14.17
C THR A 3 16.04 6.61 13.32
N ALA A 4 15.25 7.64 13.05
CA ALA A 4 14.10 7.54 12.16
C ALA A 4 14.52 7.87 10.72
N ALA A 5 13.86 7.26 9.73
CA ALA A 5 14.15 7.49 8.32
C ALA A 5 13.46 8.74 7.76
N LEU A 6 12.35 9.17 8.36
CA LEU A 6 11.54 10.30 7.92
C LEU A 6 11.52 11.42 8.98
N PRO A 7 11.30 12.69 8.58
CA PRO A 7 11.20 13.81 9.52
C PRO A 7 9.98 13.70 10.44
N THR A 8 8.88 13.11 9.95
CA THR A 8 7.73 12.72 10.77
C THR A 8 7.89 11.29 11.23
N PHE A 9 8.10 11.09 12.53
CA PHE A 9 8.31 9.76 13.08
C PHE A 9 7.58 9.58 14.40
N ARG A 10 7.35 8.32 14.76
CA ARG A 10 6.81 7.92 16.06
C ARG A 10 7.85 7.09 16.79
N LYS A 11 7.95 7.30 18.10
CA LYS A 11 8.76 6.49 19.01
C LYS A 11 7.83 5.95 20.09
N LEU A 12 8.01 4.68 20.43
CA LEU A 12 7.27 4.07 21.53
C LEU A 12 7.76 4.70 22.84
N TYR A 13 6.85 5.33 23.57
CA TYR A 13 7.13 5.84 24.91
C TYR A 13 6.83 4.79 25.98
N GLY A 14 5.74 4.04 25.81
CA GLY A 14 5.34 2.94 26.69
C GLY A 14 4.22 2.13 26.04
N LYS A 15 3.97 0.94 26.60
CA LYS A 15 2.88 0.04 26.19
C LYS A 15 2.00 -0.26 27.41
N ILE A 16 0.70 -0.26 27.19
CA ILE A 16 -0.28 -0.70 28.17
C ILE A 16 -0.61 -2.15 27.79
N GLU A 17 -0.36 -3.09 28.69
CA GLU A 17 -0.56 -4.54 28.47
C GLU A 17 -1.97 -5.01 28.88
N THR A 18 -2.79 -4.11 29.41
CA THR A 18 -4.17 -4.39 29.85
C THR A 18 -5.16 -3.87 28.83
N ASP A 19 -6.26 -4.59 28.63
CA ASP A 19 -7.37 -4.12 27.81
C ASP A 19 -8.06 -2.91 28.46
N LEU A 20 -8.36 -1.90 27.65
CA LEU A 20 -9.02 -0.68 28.08
C LEU A 20 -10.48 -0.74 27.60
N GLU A 21 -11.43 -0.73 28.53
CA GLU A 21 -12.85 -0.67 28.19
C GLU A 21 -13.27 0.75 27.77
N ASN A 22 -14.37 0.82 27.01
CA ASN A 22 -14.90 2.09 26.55
C ASN A 22 -15.36 2.95 27.75
N GLY A 23 -14.90 4.19 27.83
CA GLY A 23 -15.20 5.11 28.94
C GLY A 23 -14.10 5.23 29.99
N HIS A 24 -13.02 4.44 29.91
CA HIS A 24 -11.85 4.64 30.77
C HIS A 24 -11.17 5.99 30.49
N THR A 25 -11.05 6.81 31.54
CA THR A 25 -10.33 8.08 31.46
C THR A 25 -8.85 7.85 31.79
N ILE A 26 -7.97 8.19 30.87
CA ILE A 26 -6.52 8.09 31.05
C ILE A 26 -5.97 9.51 31.25
N HIS A 27 -5.41 9.78 32.42
CA HIS A 27 -4.70 11.03 32.68
C HIS A 27 -3.23 10.90 32.29
N VAL A 28 -2.79 11.74 31.35
CA VAL A 28 -1.38 11.82 30.96
C VAL A 28 -0.82 13.19 31.30
N THR A 29 0.09 13.23 32.26
CA THR A 29 0.83 14.43 32.62
C THR A 29 2.12 14.51 31.80
N LEU A 30 2.23 15.52 30.94
CA LEU A 30 3.38 15.71 30.07
C LEU A 30 4.22 16.91 30.53
N HIS A 31 5.47 16.67 30.91
CA HIS A 31 6.44 17.73 31.16
C HIS A 31 7.22 18.09 29.89
N ASN A 32 7.24 19.36 29.53
CA ASN A 32 7.96 19.84 28.36
C ASN A 32 9.43 20.17 28.66
N ASN A 33 10.30 19.16 28.60
CA ASN A 33 11.75 19.35 28.75
C ASN A 33 12.48 19.53 27.40
N TYR A 34 11.79 19.34 26.28
CA TYR A 34 12.38 19.41 24.94
C TYR A 34 11.61 20.41 24.08
N ASN A 35 12.18 21.62 23.96
CA ASN A 35 11.56 22.73 23.25
C ASN A 35 11.79 22.60 21.74
N THR A 36 10.70 22.51 21.00
CA THR A 36 10.71 22.39 19.53
C THR A 36 10.56 23.73 18.80
N TYR A 37 10.47 24.83 19.56
CA TYR A 37 10.18 26.17 19.05
C TYR A 37 11.25 26.73 18.11
N SER A 38 12.53 26.44 18.38
CA SER A 38 13.65 26.95 17.60
C SER A 38 13.71 26.44 16.16
N PHE A 39 13.11 25.27 15.90
CA PHE A 39 13.09 24.64 14.57
C PHE A 39 11.66 24.39 14.06
N SER A 40 10.66 25.05 14.65
CA SER A 40 9.25 24.94 14.27
C SER A 40 8.71 23.50 14.25
N GLY A 41 9.21 22.66 15.16
CA GLY A 41 8.80 21.25 15.26
C GLY A 41 7.48 21.09 16.01
N LYS A 42 6.66 20.14 15.57
CA LYS A 42 5.44 19.71 16.27
C LYS A 42 5.70 18.42 17.05
N LYS A 43 5.17 18.33 18.26
CA LYS A 43 5.22 17.13 19.11
C LYS A 43 3.80 16.77 19.53
N ASN A 44 3.45 15.50 19.39
CA ASN A 44 2.13 14.97 19.73
C ASN A 44 2.30 13.65 20.48
N LEU A 45 1.48 13.44 21.51
CA LEU A 45 1.31 12.12 22.11
C LEU A 45 0.18 11.41 21.38
N VAL A 46 0.42 10.17 20.95
CA VAL A 46 -0.57 9.37 20.22
C VAL A 46 -0.74 8.05 20.94
N LEU A 47 -1.97 7.78 21.41
CA LEU A 47 -2.36 6.47 21.89
C LEU A 47 -2.94 5.68 20.70
N SER A 48 -2.38 4.52 20.42
CA SER A 48 -2.84 3.67 19.33
C SER A 48 -2.65 2.20 19.67
N THR A 49 -3.59 1.37 19.26
CA THR A 49 -3.44 -0.09 19.26
C THR A 49 -2.68 -0.54 18.01
N THR A 50 -1.87 -1.59 18.15
CA THR A 50 -1.14 -2.19 17.04
C THR A 50 -1.81 -3.49 16.64
N SER A 51 -2.09 -3.64 15.35
CA SER A 51 -2.52 -4.90 14.74
C SER A 51 -1.32 -5.71 14.25
N TRP A 52 -1.56 -6.91 13.71
CA TRP A 52 -0.52 -7.71 13.07
C TRP A 52 0.21 -6.97 11.94
N LEU A 53 -0.49 -6.10 11.20
CA LEU A 53 0.08 -5.22 10.16
C LEU A 53 0.77 -3.96 10.72
N GLY A 54 0.82 -3.81 12.04
CA GLY A 54 1.32 -2.62 12.73
C GLY A 54 0.22 -1.61 13.02
N GLY A 55 0.55 -0.33 12.91
CA GLY A 55 -0.39 0.77 13.13
C GLY A 55 -1.41 0.92 12.00
N LYS A 56 -2.44 1.75 12.22
CA LYS A 56 -3.44 2.07 11.19
C LYS A 56 -2.77 2.69 9.95
N SER A 57 -2.84 1.97 8.82
CA SER A 57 -2.38 2.43 7.52
C SER A 57 -3.20 1.77 6.42
N ASP A 58 -4.00 2.56 5.69
CA ASP A 58 -4.85 2.06 4.60
C ASP A 58 -4.08 1.87 3.29
N PHE A 59 -2.83 2.36 3.22
CA PHE A 59 -2.00 2.34 2.02
C PHE A 59 -1.82 0.94 1.45
N LEU A 60 -1.51 -0.04 2.30
CA LEU A 60 -1.23 -1.40 1.87
C LEU A 60 -2.49 -2.06 1.29
N GLY A 61 -3.64 -1.89 1.94
CA GLY A 61 -4.91 -2.42 1.47
C GLY A 61 -5.32 -1.82 0.11
N ILE A 62 -5.19 -0.50 -0.04
CA ILE A 62 -5.48 0.19 -1.30
C ILE A 62 -4.54 -0.30 -2.41
N ALA A 63 -3.24 -0.44 -2.13
CA ALA A 63 -2.26 -0.92 -3.11
C ALA A 63 -2.57 -2.33 -3.62
N TYR A 64 -2.95 -3.25 -2.73
CA TYR A 64 -3.35 -4.60 -3.15
C TYR A 64 -4.65 -4.60 -3.96
N LEU A 65 -5.63 -3.78 -3.56
CA LEU A 65 -6.90 -3.68 -4.26
C LEU A 65 -6.73 -3.11 -5.67
N THR A 66 -5.89 -2.08 -5.84
CA THR A 66 -5.64 -1.46 -7.15
C THR A 66 -4.88 -2.41 -8.08
N VAL A 67 -3.81 -3.06 -7.60
CA VAL A 67 -3.04 -4.02 -8.40
C VAL A 67 -3.90 -5.24 -8.78
N GLY A 68 -4.67 -5.77 -7.82
CA GLY A 68 -5.63 -6.84 -8.07
C GLY A 68 -6.70 -6.47 -9.09
N GLY A 69 -7.24 -5.26 -9.00
CA GLY A 69 -8.22 -4.73 -9.94
C GLY A 69 -7.67 -4.59 -11.37
N ILE A 70 -6.45 -4.07 -11.52
CA ILE A 70 -5.77 -3.97 -12.82
C ILE A 70 -5.54 -5.36 -13.42
N CYS A 71 -5.05 -6.31 -12.62
CA CYS A 71 -4.81 -7.68 -13.07
C CYS A 71 -6.12 -8.37 -13.51
N PHE A 72 -7.19 -8.21 -12.73
CA PHE A 72 -8.50 -8.76 -13.05
C PHE A 72 -9.08 -8.18 -14.33
N PHE A 73 -8.96 -6.86 -14.53
CA PHE A 73 -9.40 -6.21 -15.75
C PHE A 73 -8.62 -6.72 -16.97
N LEU A 74 -7.28 -6.82 -16.88
CA LEU A 74 -6.46 -7.37 -17.95
C LEU A 74 -6.83 -8.83 -18.27
N ALA A 75 -7.04 -9.66 -17.25
CA ALA A 75 -7.48 -11.04 -17.44
C ALA A 75 -8.81 -11.11 -18.20
N LEU A 76 -9.81 -10.33 -17.80
CA LEU A 76 -11.10 -10.26 -18.50
C LEU A 76 -10.95 -9.81 -19.96
N THR A 77 -10.17 -8.76 -20.22
CA THR A 77 -9.97 -8.28 -21.60
C THR A 77 -9.26 -9.31 -22.47
N CYS A 78 -8.22 -9.99 -21.95
CA CYS A 78 -7.52 -11.06 -22.64
C CYS A 78 -8.45 -12.26 -22.91
N THR A 79 -9.23 -12.69 -21.92
CA THR A 79 -10.21 -13.78 -22.07
C THR A 79 -11.28 -13.42 -23.09
N MET A 80 -11.79 -12.19 -23.06
CA MET A 80 -12.78 -11.71 -24.02
C MET A 80 -12.22 -11.67 -25.45
N MET A 81 -10.99 -11.17 -25.63
CA MET A 81 -10.31 -11.20 -26.94
C MET A 81 -10.09 -12.62 -27.46
N TYR A 82 -9.69 -13.55 -26.57
CA TYR A 82 -9.50 -14.95 -26.91
C TYR A 82 -10.79 -15.61 -27.41
N LEU A 83 -11.93 -15.31 -26.79
CA LEU A 83 -13.23 -15.87 -27.19
C LEU A 83 -13.79 -15.23 -28.47
N VAL A 84 -13.62 -13.92 -28.67
CA VAL A 84 -14.18 -13.21 -29.84
C VAL A 84 -13.35 -13.42 -31.11
N LYS A 85 -12.01 -13.46 -31.00
CA LYS A 85 -11.11 -13.72 -32.14
C LYS A 85 -10.11 -14.83 -31.80
N PRO A 86 -10.56 -16.09 -31.71
CA PRO A 86 -9.68 -17.21 -31.44
C PRO A 86 -8.67 -17.34 -32.59
N ARG A 87 -7.39 -17.02 -32.31
CA ARG A 87 -6.29 -17.30 -33.23
C ARG A 87 -5.82 -18.73 -33.02
N ARG A 88 -5.63 -19.47 -34.11
CA ARG A 88 -4.95 -20.77 -34.06
C ARG A 88 -3.50 -20.54 -33.63
N LEU A 89 -3.06 -21.27 -32.61
CA LEU A 89 -1.67 -21.20 -32.15
C LEU A 89 -0.75 -21.71 -33.27
N GLY A 90 0.27 -20.92 -33.62
CA GLY A 90 1.30 -21.33 -34.59
C GLY A 90 0.88 -21.31 -36.06
N ASP A 91 -0.16 -20.55 -36.43
CA ASP A 91 -0.60 -20.47 -37.83
C ASP A 91 0.45 -19.76 -38.73
N PRO A 92 1.06 -20.47 -39.71
CA PRO A 92 2.13 -19.94 -40.55
C PRO A 92 1.65 -18.87 -41.55
N SER A 93 0.34 -18.65 -41.69
CA SER A 93 -0.21 -17.55 -42.50
C SER A 93 0.09 -16.16 -41.92
N TYR A 94 0.37 -16.05 -40.61
CA TYR A 94 0.75 -14.80 -39.96
C TYR A 94 2.25 -14.50 -39.99
N LEU A 95 3.08 -15.41 -40.53
CA LEU A 95 4.51 -15.16 -40.71
C LEU A 95 4.70 -14.01 -41.71
N SER A 96 5.57 -13.06 -41.37
CA SER A 96 5.75 -11.81 -42.13
C SER A 96 6.07 -12.05 -43.61
N TRP A 97 6.86 -13.08 -43.92
CA TRP A 97 7.23 -13.47 -45.29
C TRP A 97 6.12 -14.22 -46.05
N ASN A 98 5.16 -14.82 -45.34
CA ASN A 98 4.04 -15.56 -45.95
C ASN A 98 2.81 -14.65 -46.16
N ARG A 99 2.78 -13.49 -45.49
CA ARG A 99 1.67 -12.53 -45.53
C ARG A 99 1.67 -11.64 -46.78
N ASN A 100 2.78 -11.61 -47.53
CA ASN A 100 2.90 -10.83 -48.76
C ASN A 100 3.67 -11.65 -49.84
N PRO A 101 3.00 -12.53 -50.62
CA PRO A 101 3.66 -13.35 -51.65
C PRO A 101 4.12 -12.54 -52.90
N GLY A 102 4.10 -11.22 -52.83
CA GLY A 102 4.41 -10.33 -53.96
C GLY A 102 4.66 -8.91 -53.50
N GLY A 103 5.74 -8.70 -52.74
CA GLY A 103 6.43 -7.42 -52.81
C GLY A 103 7.14 -7.34 -54.15
N ARG A 104 6.80 -6.35 -54.96
CA ARG A 104 7.83 -5.71 -55.78
C ARG A 104 8.85 -5.07 -54.85
#